data_AF-A0A9E5R2I4-F1
#
_entry.id   AF-A0A9E5R2I4-F1
#
_cell.length_a   1.000
_cell.length_b   1.000
_cell.length_c   1.000
_cell.angle_alpha   90.00
_cell.angle_beta   90.00
_cell.angle_gamma   90.00
#
_symmetry.space_group_name_H-M   'P 1'
#
loop_
_entity.id
_entity.type
_entity.pdbx_description
1 polymer ?
#
loop_
_entity_poly.entity_id
_entity_poly.type
_entity_poly.pdbx_seq_one_letter_code
_entity_poly.pdbx_strand_id
1 'polypeptide(L)'
;MTEAIRIPDLILLGRACPEPLADGRVTVCAAGWSAEYGFIRLYPTRPDTPMSVWDIIDVEVEKNPQDTRDESWKIAGSKGQWASLADKVEVVGRIEDRAKRRNILGSVASTCVKVVNGAKKSLGIIKPSQIHRTYFSENARYGKLYQLALSQFTDLDKYQVKRDFPEEPRVEYTCPDCQTAQQKHDQQILDWGFYEWFRKNPEEREQVWENAGFLSEKADLYFLVGNQRPIGPLFSSSVCCVFLPGLLIYLCSNPGLTPCTKST
;
A
#
# COMPACT_ATOMS: atom_id res chain seq x y z
N MET A 1 13.36 3.83 -26.32
CA MET A 1 12.23 4.21 -25.44
C MET A 1 11.28 3.05 -25.50
N THR A 2 10.86 2.53 -24.36
CA THR A 2 9.84 1.47 -24.29
C THR A 2 8.50 2.06 -24.71
N GLU A 3 7.76 1.33 -25.54
CA GLU A 3 6.43 1.74 -26.00
C GLU A 3 5.48 1.85 -24.81
N ALA A 4 4.67 2.90 -24.79
CA ALA A 4 3.64 3.08 -23.79
C ALA A 4 2.46 2.15 -24.12
N ILE A 5 1.90 1.52 -23.10
CA ILE A 5 0.70 0.69 -23.22
C ILE A 5 -0.41 1.27 -22.35
N ARG A 6 -1.66 0.98 -22.69
CA ARG A 6 -2.81 1.40 -21.90
C ARG A 6 -3.38 0.21 -21.14
N ILE A 7 -3.59 0.37 -19.83
CA ILE A 7 -4.23 -0.63 -18.97
C ILE A 7 -5.59 -0.06 -18.54
N PRO A 8 -6.70 -0.48 -19.18
CA PRO A 8 -8.01 0.15 -18.99
C PRO A 8 -8.79 -0.37 -17.76
N ASP A 9 -8.32 -1.45 -17.13
CA ASP A 9 -9.08 -2.23 -16.14
C ASP A 9 -8.31 -2.48 -14.84
N LEU A 10 -7.34 -1.64 -14.49
CA LEU A 10 -6.49 -1.86 -13.32
C LEU A 10 -7.29 -1.65 -12.03
N ILE A 11 -7.59 -2.73 -11.32
CA ILE A 11 -8.24 -2.68 -10.02
C ILE A 11 -7.20 -2.29 -8.97
N LEU A 12 -7.35 -1.13 -8.36
CA LEU A 12 -6.49 -0.65 -7.28
C LEU A 12 -6.70 -1.53 -6.07
N LEU A 13 -5.63 -2.21 -5.70
CA LEU A 13 -5.60 -2.99 -4.49
C LEU A 13 -5.03 -2.11 -3.39
N GLY A 14 -3.84 -1.53 -3.53
CA GLY A 14 -3.16 -0.84 -2.44
C GLY A 14 -2.51 0.48 -2.79
N ARG A 15 -2.38 1.37 -1.81
CA ARG A 15 -1.55 2.59 -1.87
C ARG A 15 -0.56 2.59 -0.71
N ALA A 16 0.72 2.69 -1.02
CA ALA A 16 1.77 2.74 -0.02
C ALA A 16 1.84 4.11 0.67
N CYS A 17 2.45 4.16 1.85
CA CYS A 17 2.85 5.39 2.53
C CYS A 17 3.67 6.27 1.59
N PRO A 18 3.45 7.61 1.59
CA PRO A 18 4.25 8.54 0.80
C PRO A 18 5.76 8.39 1.07
N GLU A 19 6.54 8.45 0.00
CA GLU A 19 8.01 8.39 0.04
C GLU A 19 8.62 9.54 -0.77
N PRO A 20 9.73 10.14 -0.31
CA PRO A 20 10.46 11.15 -1.05
C PRO A 20 11.14 10.57 -2.30
N LEU A 21 11.09 11.31 -3.40
CA LEU A 21 11.98 11.16 -4.54
C LEU A 21 13.28 11.96 -4.31
N ALA A 22 14.33 11.59 -5.03
CA ALA A 22 15.65 12.22 -4.91
C ALA A 22 15.66 13.72 -5.24
N ASP A 23 14.66 14.21 -5.96
CA ASP A 23 14.49 15.62 -6.34
C ASP A 23 13.49 16.37 -5.46
N GLY A 24 13.11 15.82 -4.30
CA GLY A 24 12.22 16.47 -3.32
C GLY A 24 10.72 16.33 -3.62
N ARG A 25 10.34 15.75 -4.76
CA ARG A 25 8.94 15.38 -5.00
C ARG A 25 8.53 14.23 -4.08
N VAL A 26 7.23 14.10 -3.80
CA VAL A 26 6.70 13.00 -2.98
C VAL A 26 5.88 12.07 -3.86
N THR A 27 6.18 10.78 -3.81
CA THR A 27 5.45 9.76 -4.56
C THR A 27 4.73 8.82 -3.62
N VAL A 28 3.63 8.27 -4.13
CA VAL A 28 2.96 7.09 -3.58
C VAL A 28 3.11 5.97 -4.58
N CYS A 29 3.53 4.80 -4.13
CA CYS A 29 3.47 3.60 -4.96
C CYS A 29 2.06 3.02 -4.83
N ALA A 30 1.41 2.77 -5.96
CA ALA A 30 0.16 2.05 -5.99
C ALA A 30 0.39 0.63 -6.51
N ALA A 31 -0.49 -0.28 -6.13
CA ALA A 31 -0.46 -1.64 -6.60
C ALA A 31 -1.88 -2.10 -6.90
N GLY A 32 -2.04 -2.86 -7.96
CA GLY A 32 -3.33 -3.33 -8.43
C GLY A 32 -3.24 -4.65 -9.18
N TRP A 33 -4.39 -5.09 -9.67
CA TRP A 33 -4.52 -6.29 -10.46
C TRP A 33 -5.42 -6.02 -11.68
N SER A 34 -4.98 -6.50 -12.84
CA SER A 34 -5.76 -6.55 -14.07
C SER A 34 -5.89 -8.01 -14.50
N ALA A 35 -7.03 -8.38 -15.09
CA ALA A 35 -7.24 -9.73 -15.58
C ALA A 35 -6.30 -10.07 -16.74
N GLU A 36 -5.99 -9.09 -17.58
CA GLU A 36 -5.11 -9.25 -18.74
C GLU A 36 -3.63 -9.15 -18.34
N TYR A 37 -3.28 -8.16 -17.52
CA TYR A 37 -1.87 -7.84 -17.23
C TYR A 37 -1.35 -8.41 -15.90
N GLY A 38 -2.22 -9.03 -15.09
CA GLY A 38 -1.87 -9.57 -13.78
C GLY A 38 -1.61 -8.48 -12.75
N PHE A 39 -0.66 -8.72 -11.82
CA PHE A 39 -0.29 -7.72 -10.82
C PHE A 39 0.49 -6.57 -11.44
N ILE A 40 0.16 -5.35 -11.02
CA ILE A 40 0.79 -4.11 -11.47
C ILE A 40 1.21 -3.30 -10.26
N ARG A 41 2.49 -2.91 -10.22
CA ARG A 41 3.06 -1.88 -9.35
C ARG A 41 3.16 -0.60 -10.16
N LEU A 42 2.28 0.36 -9.87
CA LEU A 42 2.21 1.64 -10.54
C LEU A 42 2.99 2.71 -9.77
N TYR A 43 3.99 3.32 -10.40
CA TYR A 43 4.80 4.35 -9.77
C TYR A 43 5.46 5.29 -10.79
N PRO A 44 5.77 6.55 -10.46
CA PRO A 44 5.26 7.26 -9.32
C PRO A 44 3.79 7.60 -9.54
N THR A 45 3.01 7.60 -8.46
CA THR A 45 1.71 8.29 -8.41
C THR A 45 1.84 9.45 -7.45
N ARG A 46 1.07 10.52 -7.66
CA ARG A 46 1.07 11.64 -6.71
C ARG A 46 0.16 11.32 -5.53
N PRO A 47 0.42 11.91 -4.35
CA PRO A 47 -0.49 11.80 -3.24
C PRO A 47 -1.91 12.27 -3.60
N ASP A 48 -2.04 13.38 -4.31
CA ASP A 48 -3.31 13.97 -4.73
C ASP A 48 -3.99 13.29 -5.93
N THR A 49 -3.43 12.20 -6.47
CA THR A 49 -4.13 11.40 -7.50
C THR A 49 -5.46 10.88 -6.92
N PRO A 50 -6.61 11.16 -7.58
CA PRO A 50 -7.94 10.89 -7.05
C PRO A 50 -8.35 9.42 -7.20
N MET A 51 -7.58 8.51 -6.62
CA MET A 51 -7.82 7.07 -6.66
C MET A 51 -7.80 6.46 -5.25
N SER A 52 -8.65 5.46 -5.06
CA SER A 52 -8.86 4.74 -3.81
C SER A 52 -8.79 3.24 -4.04
N VAL A 53 -8.57 2.49 -2.96
CA VAL A 53 -8.63 1.03 -3.00
C VAL A 53 -10.02 0.60 -3.49
N TRP A 54 -10.04 -0.38 -4.41
CA TRP A 54 -11.19 -0.89 -5.18
C TRP A 54 -11.68 -0.05 -6.36
N ASP A 55 -11.03 1.09 -6.66
CA ASP A 55 -11.26 1.78 -7.92
C ASP A 55 -10.71 0.95 -9.09
N ILE A 56 -11.38 1.06 -10.23
CA ILE A 56 -10.92 0.53 -11.51
C ILE A 56 -10.39 1.73 -12.27
N ILE A 57 -9.11 1.73 -12.62
CA ILE A 57 -8.49 2.83 -13.33
C ILE A 57 -8.08 2.45 -14.75
N ASP A 58 -8.17 3.45 -15.61
CA ASP A 58 -7.56 3.47 -16.93
C ASP A 58 -6.30 4.35 -16.88
N VAL A 59 -5.16 3.77 -17.26
CA VAL A 59 -3.86 4.45 -17.17
C VAL A 59 -2.92 4.03 -18.29
N GLU A 60 -2.25 5.01 -18.88
CA GLU A 60 -1.16 4.79 -19.82
C GLU A 60 0.17 4.64 -19.06
N VAL A 61 0.89 3.56 -19.35
CA VAL A 61 2.11 3.17 -18.63
C VAL A 61 3.26 2.81 -19.55
N GLU A 62 4.49 3.00 -19.07
CA GLU A 62 5.74 2.66 -19.74
C GLU A 62 6.63 1.82 -18.82
N LYS A 63 7.45 0.94 -19.41
CA LYS A 63 8.49 0.23 -18.66
C LYS A 63 9.64 1.15 -18.29
N ASN A 64 10.18 0.95 -17.09
CA ASN A 64 11.45 1.54 -16.68
C ASN A 64 12.59 0.55 -16.96
N PRO A 65 13.52 0.83 -17.88
CA PRO A 65 14.63 -0.09 -18.19
C PRO A 65 15.55 -0.42 -17.00
N GLN A 66 15.52 0.41 -15.95
CA GLN A 66 16.31 0.22 -14.73
C GLN A 66 15.60 -0.65 -13.69
N ASP A 67 14.32 -0.99 -13.90
CA ASP A 67 13.54 -1.83 -13.02
C ASP A 67 13.22 -3.15 -13.72
N THR A 68 13.90 -4.22 -13.28
CA THR A 68 13.81 -5.55 -13.89
C THR A 68 12.55 -6.32 -13.50
N ARG A 69 11.65 -5.72 -12.71
CA ARG A 69 10.42 -6.38 -12.26
C ARG A 69 9.35 -6.29 -13.34
N ASP A 70 8.74 -7.42 -13.67
CA ASP A 70 7.70 -7.50 -14.70
C ASP A 70 6.41 -6.82 -14.28
N GLU A 71 6.12 -6.71 -12.98
CA GLU A 71 4.95 -5.96 -12.50
C GLU A 71 5.20 -4.46 -12.37
N SER A 72 6.44 -3.99 -12.52
CA SER A 72 6.77 -2.57 -12.33
C SER A 72 6.48 -1.73 -13.57
N TRP A 73 5.64 -0.70 -13.41
CA TRP A 73 5.21 0.18 -14.49
C TRP A 73 5.23 1.64 -14.06
N LYS A 74 5.66 2.52 -14.97
CA LYS A 74 5.58 3.95 -14.79
C LYS A 74 4.40 4.56 -15.49
N ILE A 75 3.71 5.52 -14.87
CA ILE A 75 2.75 6.33 -15.61
C ILE A 75 3.51 7.05 -16.73
N ALA A 76 3.03 6.95 -17.97
CA ALA A 76 3.70 7.52 -19.12
C ALA A 76 3.90 9.04 -18.93
N GLY A 77 5.11 9.54 -19.20
CA GLY A 77 5.43 10.96 -19.02
C GLY A 77 5.71 11.40 -17.57
N SER A 78 5.79 10.48 -16.60
CA SER A 78 6.00 10.84 -15.18
C SER A 78 7.27 11.65 -14.87
N LYS A 79 8.25 11.67 -15.77
CA LYS A 79 9.49 12.46 -15.63
C LYS A 79 9.27 13.94 -15.98
N GLY A 80 8.51 14.24 -17.02
CA GLY A 80 8.36 15.60 -17.56
C GLY A 80 7.04 16.27 -17.21
N GLN A 81 6.02 15.50 -16.81
CA GLN A 81 4.65 15.99 -16.62
C GLN A 81 4.18 15.76 -15.18
N TRP A 82 5.04 16.03 -14.19
CA TRP A 82 4.71 15.82 -12.78
C TRP A 82 3.46 16.61 -12.34
N ALA A 83 3.36 17.87 -12.77
CA ALA A 83 2.29 18.78 -12.39
C ALA A 83 0.89 18.27 -12.78
N SER A 84 0.77 17.55 -13.89
CA SER A 84 -0.48 16.96 -14.41
C SER A 84 -0.51 15.44 -14.32
N LEU A 85 0.39 14.83 -13.55
CA LEU A 85 0.49 13.37 -13.47
C LEU A 85 -0.77 12.73 -12.89
N ALA A 86 -1.46 13.44 -11.98
CA ALA A 86 -2.72 12.99 -11.41
C ALA A 86 -3.84 12.87 -12.47
N ASP A 87 -3.85 13.77 -13.46
CA ASP A 87 -4.87 13.81 -14.52
C ASP A 87 -4.71 12.67 -15.54
N LYS A 88 -3.58 11.95 -15.50
CA LYS A 88 -3.30 10.78 -16.35
C LYS A 88 -3.90 9.47 -15.84
N VAL A 89 -4.53 9.51 -14.67
CA VAL A 89 -5.20 8.36 -14.08
C VAL A 89 -6.69 8.65 -14.07
N GLU A 90 -7.44 7.92 -14.88
CA GLU A 90 -8.89 8.04 -14.96
C GLU A 90 -9.53 6.93 -14.11
N VAL A 91 -10.40 7.30 -13.17
CA VAL A 91 -11.23 6.32 -12.45
C VAL A 91 -12.45 6.02 -13.31
N VAL A 92 -12.47 4.85 -13.94
CA VAL A 92 -13.54 4.41 -14.86
C VAL A 92 -14.62 3.56 -14.18
N GLY A 93 -14.38 3.16 -12.93
CA GLY A 93 -15.34 2.39 -12.15
C GLY A 93 -14.86 2.08 -10.75
N ARG A 94 -15.67 1.33 -10.01
CA ARG A 94 -15.35 0.90 -8.65
C ARG A 94 -16.05 -0.42 -8.33
N ILE A 95 -15.34 -1.31 -7.65
CA ILE A 95 -15.92 -2.57 -7.17
C ILE A 95 -16.55 -2.32 -5.81
N GLU A 96 -17.87 -2.15 -5.73
CA GLU A 96 -18.54 -1.93 -4.44
C GLU A 96 -18.91 -3.22 -3.70
N ASP A 97 -19.23 -4.27 -4.47
CA ASP A 97 -19.67 -5.53 -3.88
C ASP A 97 -18.55 -6.25 -3.13
N ARG A 98 -18.77 -6.50 -1.83
CA ARG A 98 -17.79 -7.14 -0.95
C ARG A 98 -17.51 -8.59 -1.32
N ALA A 99 -18.51 -9.32 -1.81
CA ALA A 99 -18.31 -10.70 -2.23
C ALA A 99 -17.41 -10.77 -3.47
N LYS A 100 -17.62 -9.87 -4.45
CA LYS A 100 -16.77 -9.72 -5.63
C LYS A 100 -15.33 -9.35 -5.25
N ARG A 101 -15.13 -8.42 -4.31
CA ARG A 101 -13.80 -8.09 -3.75
C ARG A 101 -13.11 -9.34 -3.18
N ARG A 102 -13.80 -10.09 -2.33
CA ARG A 102 -13.28 -11.34 -1.73
C ARG A 102 -12.95 -12.38 -2.80
N ASN A 103 -13.80 -12.54 -3.80
CA ASN A 103 -13.60 -13.52 -4.87
C ASN A 103 -12.36 -13.19 -5.71
N ILE A 104 -12.13 -11.90 -6.03
CA ILE A 104 -10.93 -11.46 -6.73
C ILE A 104 -9.68 -11.75 -5.90
N LEU A 105 -9.68 -11.37 -4.61
CA LEU A 105 -8.52 -11.63 -3.73
C LEU A 105 -8.26 -13.12 -3.58
N GLY A 106 -9.31 -13.92 -3.42
CA GLY A 106 -9.22 -15.37 -3.29
C GLY A 106 -8.68 -16.05 -4.55
N SER A 107 -9.06 -15.59 -5.74
CA SER A 107 -8.61 -16.20 -7.01
C SER A 107 -7.15 -15.91 -7.34
N VAL A 108 -6.57 -14.84 -6.78
CA VAL A 108 -5.17 -14.44 -7.02
C VAL A 108 -4.26 -14.64 -5.80
N ALA A 109 -4.80 -15.16 -4.71
CA ALA A 109 -4.04 -15.42 -3.49
C ALA A 109 -3.02 -16.55 -3.71
N SER A 110 -1.81 -16.34 -3.19
CA SER A 110 -0.77 -17.36 -3.07
C SER A 110 -0.75 -17.94 -1.66
N THR A 111 -0.26 -19.17 -1.54
CA THR A 111 -0.21 -19.89 -0.25
C THR A 111 0.97 -19.49 0.62
N CYS A 112 2.00 -18.80 0.09
CA CYS A 112 3.12 -18.28 0.88
C CYS A 112 3.88 -17.16 0.13
N VAL A 113 4.44 -16.21 0.88
CA VAL A 113 5.34 -15.17 0.34
C VAL A 113 6.53 -15.80 -0.41
N LYS A 114 7.06 -16.94 0.06
CA LYS A 114 8.18 -17.61 -0.64
C LYS A 114 7.79 -18.13 -2.02
N VAL A 115 6.54 -18.51 -2.24
CA VAL A 115 6.05 -18.94 -3.57
C VAL A 115 6.05 -17.74 -4.53
N VAL A 116 5.57 -16.59 -4.07
CA VAL A 116 5.62 -15.32 -4.82
C VAL A 116 7.08 -14.99 -5.19
N ASN A 117 7.99 -15.05 -4.21
CA ASN A 117 9.41 -14.74 -4.41
C ASN A 117 10.09 -15.73 -5.35
N GLY A 118 9.81 -17.03 -5.20
CA GLY A 118 10.37 -18.10 -6.03
C GLY A 118 9.94 -18.00 -7.49
N ALA A 119 8.71 -17.53 -7.73
CA ALA A 119 8.21 -17.19 -9.06
C ALA A 119 8.77 -15.86 -9.61
N LYS A 120 9.71 -15.22 -8.88
CA LYS A 120 10.31 -13.91 -9.19
C LYS A 120 9.28 -12.77 -9.33
N LYS A 121 8.10 -12.96 -8.76
CA LYS A 121 7.05 -11.94 -8.71
C LYS A 121 7.39 -10.92 -7.63
N SER A 122 7.13 -9.64 -7.91
CA SER A 122 7.37 -8.54 -6.98
C SER A 122 6.15 -8.17 -6.15
N LEU A 123 4.98 -8.69 -6.51
CA LEU A 123 3.71 -8.51 -5.83
C LEU A 123 2.96 -9.84 -5.69
N GLY A 124 2.15 -9.95 -4.64
CA GLY A 124 1.21 -11.05 -4.48
C GLY A 124 0.19 -10.79 -3.39
N ILE A 125 -0.90 -11.55 -3.39
CA ILE A 125 -1.87 -11.57 -2.31
C ILE A 125 -1.63 -12.80 -1.43
N ILE A 126 -1.66 -12.63 -0.12
CA ILE A 126 -1.59 -13.72 0.86
C ILE A 126 -2.80 -13.64 1.76
N LYS A 127 -3.54 -14.74 1.90
CA LYS A 127 -4.50 -14.89 3.01
C LYS A 127 -3.76 -15.53 4.18
N PRO A 128 -3.44 -14.81 5.27
CA PRO A 128 -2.80 -15.43 6.44
C PRO A 128 -3.68 -16.53 7.01
N SER A 129 -3.07 -17.64 7.44
CA SER A 129 -3.77 -18.69 8.20
C SER A 129 -3.92 -18.31 9.68
N GLN A 130 -2.96 -17.56 10.21
CA GLN A 130 -2.97 -17.07 11.58
C GLN A 130 -2.24 -15.73 11.69
N ILE A 131 -2.82 -14.78 12.42
CA ILE A 131 -2.12 -13.59 12.91
C ILE A 131 -1.60 -13.90 14.32
N HIS A 132 -0.30 -13.73 14.55
CA HIS A 132 0.32 -13.96 15.85
C HIS A 132 0.29 -12.72 16.72
N ARG A 133 0.64 -11.56 16.14
CA ARG A 133 0.54 -10.26 16.80
C ARG A 133 0.61 -9.11 15.81
N THR A 134 0.07 -7.98 16.22
CA THR A 134 0.32 -6.66 15.66
C THR A 134 1.09 -5.84 16.68
N TYR A 135 2.02 -5.01 16.23
CA TYR A 135 2.84 -4.20 17.12
C TYR A 135 3.47 -3.02 16.38
N PHE A 136 3.99 -2.06 17.14
CA PHE A 136 4.79 -0.95 16.61
C PHE A 136 6.27 -1.21 16.88
N SER A 137 7.14 -0.97 15.90
CA SER A 137 8.59 -0.89 16.13
C SER A 137 9.09 0.53 15.94
N GLU A 138 10.20 0.87 16.60
CA GLU A 138 10.86 2.15 16.40
C GLU A 138 11.26 2.35 14.92
N ASN A 139 10.98 3.53 14.38
CA ASN A 139 11.44 3.93 13.06
C ASN A 139 12.87 4.47 13.17
N ALA A 140 13.85 3.67 12.76
CA ALA A 140 15.26 4.04 12.81
C ALA A 140 15.63 5.28 11.94
N ARG A 141 14.72 5.80 11.11
CA ARG A 141 14.93 7.02 10.31
C ARG A 141 14.29 8.26 10.92
N TYR A 142 13.45 8.10 11.95
CA TYR A 142 12.79 9.21 12.61
C TYR A 142 13.80 10.17 13.25
N GLY A 143 13.55 11.48 13.12
CA GLY A 143 14.41 12.53 13.65
C GLY A 143 15.80 12.65 12.99
N LYS A 144 16.17 11.76 12.06
CA LYS A 144 17.45 11.85 11.35
C LYS A 144 17.38 12.92 10.28
N LEU A 145 18.39 13.78 10.26
CA LEU A 145 18.56 14.80 9.22
C LEU A 145 18.46 14.16 7.84
N TYR A 146 17.53 14.68 7.05
CA TYR A 146 17.34 14.26 5.67
C TYR A 146 17.63 15.44 4.78
N GLN A 147 18.85 15.49 4.26
CA GLN A 147 19.26 16.56 3.36
C GLN A 147 18.74 16.28 1.96
N LEU A 148 17.56 16.82 1.66
CA LEU A 148 17.08 17.04 0.30
C LEU A 148 17.11 18.54 -0.02
N ALA A 149 16.76 18.89 -1.26
CA ALA A 149 16.77 20.26 -1.79
C ALA A 149 16.19 21.32 -0.82
N LEU A 150 16.53 22.59 -1.06
CA LEU A 150 16.15 23.74 -0.23
C LEU A 150 14.67 23.67 0.18
N SER A 151 14.42 23.77 1.49
CA SER A 151 13.07 23.78 2.08
C SER A 151 12.19 24.87 1.45
N GLN A 152 10.87 24.66 1.42
CA GLN A 152 9.83 25.50 0.79
C GLN A 152 9.70 25.39 -0.74
N PHE A 153 10.50 24.56 -1.41
CA PHE A 153 10.41 24.31 -2.86
C PHE A 153 10.06 22.85 -3.19
N THR A 154 9.65 22.06 -2.21
CA THR A 154 9.47 20.60 -2.37
C THR A 154 8.08 20.15 -1.93
N ASP A 155 7.65 18.97 -2.37
CA ASP A 155 6.40 18.37 -1.92
C ASP A 155 6.49 17.87 -0.46
N LEU A 156 7.70 17.83 0.12
CA LEU A 156 7.95 17.40 1.50
C LEU A 156 7.40 18.39 2.54
N ASP A 157 7.19 19.64 2.15
CA ASP A 157 6.53 20.63 3.01
C ASP A 157 5.01 20.38 3.10
N LYS A 158 4.44 19.58 2.18
CA LYS A 158 2.99 19.33 2.07
C LYS A 158 2.57 17.97 2.60
N TYR A 159 3.45 16.98 2.51
CA TYR A 159 3.11 15.59 2.83
C TYR A 159 4.10 15.02 3.84
N GLN A 160 3.57 14.41 4.90
CA GLN A 160 4.37 13.55 5.75
C GLN A 160 4.65 12.24 5.02
N VAL A 161 5.92 11.84 5.06
CA VAL A 161 6.41 10.59 4.51
C VAL A 161 6.72 9.62 5.63
N LYS A 162 6.95 8.35 5.30
CA LYS A 162 7.19 7.27 6.28
C LYS A 162 8.20 7.61 7.39
N ARG A 163 9.26 8.35 7.08
CA ARG A 163 10.32 8.74 8.03
C ARG A 163 9.88 9.78 9.07
N ASP A 164 8.76 10.45 8.86
CA ASP A 164 8.26 11.50 9.75
C ASP A 164 7.46 10.93 10.93
N PHE A 165 7.28 9.61 10.97
CA PHE A 165 6.59 8.91 12.04
C PHE A 165 7.61 8.18 12.93
N PRO A 166 7.50 8.27 14.27
CA PRO A 166 8.44 7.67 15.21
C PRO A 166 8.41 6.13 15.21
N GLU A 167 7.33 5.55 14.71
CA GLU A 167 7.08 4.11 14.77
C GLU A 167 6.58 3.58 13.43
N GLU A 168 6.79 2.28 13.24
CA GLU A 168 6.37 1.51 12.07
C GLU A 168 5.37 0.43 12.51
N PRO A 169 4.17 0.37 11.93
CA PRO A 169 3.24 -0.72 12.19
C PRO A 169 3.78 -2.02 11.59
N ARG A 170 3.75 -3.10 12.38
CA ARG A 170 4.23 -4.43 12.00
C ARG A 170 3.22 -5.50 12.34
N VAL A 171 3.23 -6.56 11.55
CA VAL A 171 2.41 -7.75 11.76
C VAL A 171 3.29 -8.99 11.68
N GLU A 172 3.10 -9.89 12.66
CA GLU A 172 3.58 -11.26 12.58
C GLU A 172 2.43 -12.21 12.24
N TYR A 173 2.64 -13.08 11.24
CA TYR A 173 1.61 -14.00 10.76
C TYR A 173 2.22 -15.25 10.12
N THR A 174 1.39 -16.27 9.91
CA THR A 174 1.74 -17.49 9.17
C THR A 174 0.87 -17.58 7.91
N CYS A 175 1.47 -18.03 6.80
CA CYS A 175 0.74 -18.34 5.57
C CYS A 175 0.17 -19.78 5.62
N PRO A 176 -0.82 -20.14 4.78
CA PRO A 176 -1.36 -21.49 4.72
C PRO A 176 -0.30 -22.58 4.57
N ASP A 177 0.65 -22.39 3.65
CA ASP A 177 1.76 -23.32 3.40
C ASP A 177 3.09 -22.63 3.72
N CYS A 178 3.30 -22.20 4.96
CA CYS A 178 4.44 -21.37 5.29
C CYS A 178 5.79 -22.11 5.09
N GLN A 179 6.59 -21.62 4.15
CA GLN A 179 7.88 -22.21 3.81
C GLN A 179 9.07 -21.51 4.51
N THR A 180 8.84 -20.60 5.46
CA THR A 180 9.93 -19.95 6.21
C THR A 180 10.51 -20.90 7.25
N ALA A 181 11.80 -20.76 7.57
CA ALA A 181 12.45 -21.63 8.56
C ALA A 181 11.82 -21.46 9.95
N GLN A 182 11.41 -20.24 10.27
CA GLN A 182 10.74 -19.87 11.52
C GLN A 182 9.23 -20.14 11.51
N GLN A 183 8.66 -20.63 10.39
CA GLN A 183 7.23 -20.89 10.21
C GLN A 183 6.31 -19.67 10.44
N LYS A 184 6.89 -18.47 10.33
CA LYS A 184 6.19 -17.18 10.41
C LYS A 184 6.85 -16.12 9.54
N HIS A 185 6.12 -15.04 9.31
CA HIS A 185 6.55 -13.81 8.66
C HIS A 185 6.44 -12.67 9.66
N ASP A 186 7.40 -11.75 9.61
CA ASP A 186 7.36 -10.49 10.34
C ASP A 186 7.56 -9.36 9.33
N GLN A 187 6.52 -8.57 9.10
CA GLN A 187 6.52 -7.59 8.02
C GLN A 187 5.98 -6.25 8.50
N GLN A 188 6.61 -5.18 8.00
CA GLN A 188 6.10 -3.81 8.12
C GLN A 188 4.86 -3.64 7.25
N ILE A 189 3.87 -2.91 7.75
CA ILE A 189 2.71 -2.43 7.00
C ILE A 189 3.07 -1.06 6.41
N LEU A 190 3.01 -0.97 5.08
CA LEU A 190 3.28 0.26 4.35
C LEU A 190 1.98 0.90 3.82
N ASP A 191 0.83 0.55 4.37
CA ASP A 191 -0.47 1.05 3.90
C ASP A 191 -0.64 2.54 4.23
N TRP A 192 -1.07 3.35 3.26
CA TRP A 192 -1.28 4.78 3.50
C TRP A 192 -2.37 5.04 4.56
N GLY A 193 -3.44 4.24 4.61
CA GLY A 193 -4.50 4.41 5.61
C GLY A 193 -3.99 4.35 7.05
N PHE A 194 -2.99 3.51 7.34
CA PHE A 194 -2.33 3.46 8.64
C PHE A 194 -1.62 4.77 8.99
N TYR A 195 -0.82 5.30 8.06
CA TYR A 195 -0.05 6.52 8.29
C TYR A 195 -0.94 7.78 8.30
N GLU A 196 -2.04 7.81 7.53
CA GLU A 196 -3.06 8.86 7.65
C GLU A 196 -3.77 8.82 9.01
N TRP A 197 -4.01 7.62 9.55
CA TRP A 197 -4.55 7.48 10.90
C TRP A 197 -3.59 8.06 11.93
N PHE A 198 -2.29 7.72 11.89
CA PHE A 198 -1.31 8.29 12.82
C PHE A 198 -1.22 9.81 12.72
N ARG A 199 -1.30 10.37 11.51
CA ARG A 199 -1.28 11.81 11.30
C ARG A 199 -2.50 12.51 11.90
N LYS A 200 -3.69 11.93 11.73
CA LYS A 200 -4.96 12.54 12.18
C LYS A 200 -5.26 12.27 13.65
N ASN A 201 -4.81 11.14 14.17
CA ASN A 201 -5.12 10.64 15.51
C ASN A 201 -3.83 10.16 16.24
N PRO A 202 -2.86 11.05 16.51
CA PRO A 202 -1.55 10.66 17.05
C PRO A 202 -1.63 10.04 18.46
N GLU A 203 -2.62 10.42 19.26
CA GLU A 203 -2.83 9.89 20.61
C GLU A 203 -3.57 8.54 20.63
N GLU A 204 -4.30 8.22 19.55
CA GLU A 204 -5.14 7.02 19.41
C GLU A 204 -4.55 6.02 18.39
N ARG A 205 -3.21 5.95 18.32
CA ARG A 205 -2.50 5.16 17.29
C ARG A 205 -2.90 3.68 17.28
N GLU A 206 -3.11 3.08 18.46
CA GLU A 206 -3.43 1.65 18.63
C GLU A 206 -4.78 1.28 18.01
N GLN A 207 -5.72 2.24 17.94
CA GLN A 207 -7.05 2.00 17.36
C GLN A 207 -6.98 1.67 15.86
N VAL A 208 -5.85 1.96 15.19
CA VAL A 208 -5.63 1.58 13.79
C VAL A 208 -5.81 0.07 13.58
N TRP A 209 -5.45 -0.77 14.56
CA TRP A 209 -5.54 -2.22 14.44
C TRP A 209 -6.99 -2.70 14.43
N GLU A 210 -7.83 -2.12 15.29
CA GLU A 210 -9.27 -2.35 15.30
C GLU A 210 -9.90 -1.84 14.01
N ASN A 211 -9.55 -0.62 13.60
CA ASN A 211 -10.02 0.01 12.36
C ASN A 211 -9.54 -0.69 11.09
N ALA A 212 -8.47 -1.49 11.17
CA ALA A 212 -7.99 -2.34 10.10
C ALA A 212 -8.44 -3.80 10.25
N GLY A 213 -9.33 -4.08 11.22
CA GLY A 213 -9.97 -5.38 11.42
C GLY A 213 -9.07 -6.48 11.97
N PHE A 214 -7.85 -6.15 12.41
CA PHE A 214 -6.91 -7.13 12.98
C PHE A 214 -7.41 -7.77 14.26
N LEU A 215 -8.28 -7.08 15.00
CA LEU A 215 -8.85 -7.54 16.27
C LEU A 215 -10.23 -8.21 16.10
N SER A 216 -10.71 -8.36 14.87
CA SER A 216 -12.04 -8.90 14.57
C SER A 216 -11.96 -10.34 14.07
N GLU A 217 -12.64 -11.26 14.76
CA GLU A 217 -12.75 -12.66 14.31
C GLU A 217 -13.57 -12.81 13.01
N LYS A 218 -14.37 -11.81 12.67
CA LYS A 218 -15.21 -11.81 11.46
C LYS A 218 -14.47 -11.23 10.24
N ALA A 219 -13.28 -10.66 10.45
CA ALA A 219 -12.52 -10.04 9.37
C ALA A 219 -11.81 -11.11 8.52
N ASP A 220 -12.09 -11.09 7.22
CA ASP A 220 -11.27 -11.80 6.23
C ASP A 220 -10.07 -10.94 5.86
N LEU A 221 -8.90 -11.18 6.43
CA LEU A 221 -7.69 -10.42 6.10
C LEU A 221 -7.01 -10.99 4.85
N TYR A 222 -6.60 -10.11 3.95
CA TYR A 222 -5.71 -10.43 2.83
C TYR A 222 -4.57 -9.42 2.80
N PHE A 223 -3.34 -9.88 2.64
CA PHE A 223 -2.16 -9.03 2.58
C PHE A 223 -1.67 -8.92 1.15
N LEU A 224 -1.58 -7.70 0.64
CA LEU A 224 -0.78 -7.41 -0.52
C LEU A 224 0.67 -7.28 -0.11
N VAL A 225 1.43 -8.32 -0.41
CA VAL A 225 2.85 -8.37 -0.14
C VAL A 225 3.61 -7.84 -1.34
N GLY A 226 4.69 -7.13 -1.06
CA GLY A 226 5.56 -6.61 -2.09
C GLY A 226 7.02 -6.76 -1.70
N ASN A 227 7.84 -7.17 -2.65
CA ASN A 227 9.28 -7.17 -2.46
C ASN A 227 9.82 -5.79 -2.82
N GLN A 228 10.50 -5.17 -1.85
CA GLN A 228 11.35 -4.03 -2.16
C GLN A 228 12.60 -4.53 -2.87
N ARG A 229 13.11 -3.74 -3.82
CA ARG A 229 14.47 -3.96 -4.32
C ARG A 229 15.41 -3.85 -3.10
N PRO A 230 16.27 -4.83 -2.81
CA PRO A 230 17.18 -4.72 -1.68
C PRO A 230 18.09 -3.52 -1.90
N ILE A 231 17.93 -2.49 -1.08
CA ILE A 231 18.90 -1.40 -0.95
C ILE A 231 19.78 -1.79 0.25
N GLY A 232 20.79 -2.64 0.01
CA GLY A 232 21.74 -3.08 1.04
C GLY A 232 21.41 -4.44 1.70
N PRO A 233 22.28 -4.92 2.61
CA PRO A 233 22.36 -6.33 3.03
C PRO A 233 21.32 -6.77 4.07
N LEU A 234 20.37 -5.94 4.45
CA LEU A 234 19.42 -6.22 5.53
C LEU A 234 18.04 -5.67 5.18
N PHE A 235 17.22 -6.36 4.39
CA PHE A 235 15.78 -6.09 4.44
C PHE A 235 14.89 -7.30 4.18
N SER A 236 13.97 -7.43 5.13
CA SER A 236 12.76 -8.26 5.14
C SER A 236 11.80 -7.83 4.04
N SER A 237 11.08 -8.80 3.46
CA SER A 237 9.83 -8.57 2.72
C SER A 237 8.88 -7.64 3.50
N SER A 238 8.11 -6.79 2.80
CA SER A 238 7.14 -5.87 3.42
C SER A 238 5.72 -6.19 2.98
N VAL A 239 4.74 -5.94 3.85
CA VAL A 239 3.32 -5.89 3.46
C VAL A 239 3.07 -4.49 2.94
N CYS A 240 2.74 -4.37 1.66
CA CYS A 240 2.44 -3.08 1.08
C CYS A 240 1.07 -2.59 1.55
N CYS A 241 0.08 -3.48 1.68
CA CYS A 241 -1.27 -3.15 2.15
C CYS A 241 -1.96 -4.34 2.84
N VAL A 242 -2.85 -4.02 3.78
CA VAL A 242 -3.77 -4.98 4.41
C VAL A 242 -5.17 -4.69 3.87
N PHE A 243 -5.79 -5.68 3.24
CA PHE A 243 -7.15 -5.57 2.71
C PHE A 243 -8.15 -6.25 3.59
N LEU A 244 -9.21 -5.50 3.85
CA LEU A 244 -10.48 -6.00 4.29
C LEU A 244 -11.44 -6.00 3.10
N PRO A 245 -12.09 -7.14 2.76
CA PRO A 245 -13.26 -7.17 1.92
C PRO A 245 -14.44 -6.58 2.72
N GLY A 246 -14.40 -5.28 3.01
CA GLY A 246 -15.52 -4.58 3.65
C GLY A 246 -15.23 -3.30 4.40
N LEU A 247 -13.97 -2.94 4.66
CA LEU A 247 -13.67 -1.72 5.41
C LEU A 247 -12.85 -0.78 4.52
N LEU A 248 -13.55 0.23 4.00
CA LEU A 248 -12.93 1.54 3.84
C LEU A 248 -12.52 1.96 5.25
N ILE A 249 -11.26 2.37 5.46
CA ILE A 249 -10.97 3.31 6.54
C ILE A 249 -11.67 4.61 6.12
N TYR A 250 -12.98 4.69 6.38
CA TYR A 250 -13.70 5.95 6.35
C TYR A 250 -13.14 6.74 7.53
N LEU A 251 -12.20 7.63 7.23
CA LEU A 251 -11.87 8.76 8.08
C LEU A 251 -13.15 9.60 8.12
N CYS A 252 -14.05 9.30 9.06
CA CYS A 252 -15.16 10.18 9.37
C CYS A 252 -14.58 11.50 9.84
N SER A 253 -14.61 12.50 8.95
CA SER A 253 -14.67 13.89 9.36
C SER A 253 -15.88 14.01 10.28
N ASN A 254 -15.66 14.26 11.57
CA ASN A 254 -16.71 14.33 12.57
C ASN A 254 -17.02 15.81 12.87
N PRO A 255 -18.05 16.44 12.29
CA PRO A 255 -18.65 17.63 12.84
C PRO A 255 -19.85 17.20 13.71
N GLY A 256 -19.64 16.93 14.99
CA GLY A 256 -20.72 16.82 15.96
C GLY A 256 -20.74 15.55 16.80
N LEU A 257 -20.00 15.58 17.92
CA LEU A 257 -20.25 14.73 19.08
C LEU A 257 -21.55 15.17 19.77
N THR A 258 -22.46 14.22 20.05
CA THR A 258 -23.11 13.93 21.37
C THR A 258 -24.24 12.87 21.21
N PRO A 259 -24.67 12.15 22.27
CA PRO A 259 -24.03 10.94 22.80
C PRO A 259 -24.94 9.69 22.71
N CYS A 260 -24.33 8.50 22.63
CA CYS A 260 -25.04 7.24 22.82
C CYS A 260 -25.56 7.12 24.26
N THR A 261 -26.88 7.13 24.43
CA THR A 261 -27.55 6.61 25.62
C THR A 261 -27.45 5.09 25.64
N LYS A 262 -26.92 4.55 26.74
CA LYS A 262 -26.94 3.13 27.06
C LYS A 262 -28.39 2.64 27.15
N SER A 263 -28.66 1.45 26.63
CA SER A 263 -29.76 0.61 27.13
C SER A 263 -29.22 -0.77 27.47
N THR A 264 -29.56 -1.16 28.70
CA THR A 264 -29.50 -2.48 29.34
C THR A 264 -29.95 -3.63 28.46
#